data_AF-A0AAD9DFL1-F1
#
_entry.id   AF-A0AAD9DFL1-F1
#
_cell.length_a   1.000
_cell.length_b   1.000
_cell.length_c   1.000
_cell.angle_alpha   90.00
_cell.angle_beta   90.00
_cell.angle_gamma   90.00
#
_symmetry.space_group_name_H-M   'P 1'
#
loop_
_entity.id
_entity.type
_entity.pdbx_description
1 polymer ?
#
loop_
_entity_poly.entity_id
_entity_poly.type
_entity_poly.pdbx_seq_one_letter_code
_entity_poly.pdbx_strand_id
1 'polypeptide(L)'
;MTDDKQHHRPKRRKRRVCLFGLSADPPTGHGGHLGIVAHLASMEMFDEVRVIPVYRHMFASKRGKQAPFQSRIQMCQLLFKDIPNVIVSEAERICFERVSDGLDEEHKESVRVGTADLLTMLITDEPNLEFTLALGADTFIDLVNGKWRRSEDVLQLVEYRIVVFRRLVEEDNASSEELKQHDEVKECIAKLQQRVDSITATTTITVTQIPSATKSDIGVSVSSSAARNTTDETVLREILSADVLDYIRERKMYAFSDFR
;
A
#
# COMPACT_ATOMS: atom_id res chain seq x y z
N MET A 1 34.06 22.48 43.18
CA MET A 1 34.18 21.58 42.01
C MET A 1 33.23 20.42 42.25
N THR A 2 31.98 20.58 41.85
CA THR A 2 30.97 19.52 41.93
C THR A 2 30.73 19.01 40.52
N ASP A 3 31.05 17.74 40.36
CA ASP A 3 31.10 16.98 39.11
C ASP A 3 29.67 16.74 38.60
N ASP A 4 29.28 17.47 37.55
CA ASP A 4 27.95 17.40 36.94
C ASP A 4 27.91 16.20 35.97
N LYS A 5 27.58 15.01 36.51
CA LYS A 5 27.40 13.79 35.72
C LYS A 5 26.10 13.88 34.92
N GLN A 6 26.19 14.47 33.73
CA GLN A 6 25.15 14.38 32.70
C GLN A 6 24.80 12.90 32.44
N HIS A 7 23.65 12.47 32.98
CA HIS A 7 23.04 11.21 32.64
C HIS A 7 22.59 11.26 31.18
N HIS A 8 23.40 10.70 30.29
CA HIS A 8 23.06 10.50 28.90
C HIS A 8 21.91 9.47 28.82
N ARG A 9 20.66 9.94 28.80
CA ARG A 9 19.51 9.07 28.53
C ARG A 9 19.67 8.52 27.11
N PRO A 10 19.61 7.20 26.88
CA PRO A 10 19.70 6.64 25.54
C PRO A 10 18.54 7.19 24.70
N LYS A 11 18.85 7.71 23.49
CA LYS A 11 17.83 8.14 22.54
C LYS A 11 16.89 6.96 22.28
N ARG A 12 15.58 7.13 22.52
CA ARG A 12 14.57 6.12 22.15
C ARG A 12 14.68 5.85 20.66
N ARG A 13 14.74 4.57 20.28
CA ARG A 13 14.70 4.16 18.88
C ARG A 13 13.40 4.68 18.26
N LYS A 14 13.48 5.24 17.04
CA LYS A 14 12.28 5.59 16.27
C LYS A 14 11.45 4.33 16.00
N ARG A 15 10.13 4.48 15.96
CA ARG A 15 9.23 3.36 15.59
C ARG A 15 9.22 3.21 14.07
N ARG A 16 9.31 1.98 13.59
CA ARG A 16 9.38 1.65 12.16
C ARG A 16 7.99 1.30 11.64
N VAL A 17 7.50 2.06 10.67
CA VAL A 17 6.14 1.92 10.11
C VAL A 17 6.23 1.58 8.62
N CYS A 18 5.62 0.47 8.23
CA CYS A 18 5.47 0.08 6.84
C CYS A 18 4.19 0.70 6.26
N LEU A 19 4.29 1.50 5.20
CA LEU A 19 3.17 2.10 4.50
C LEU A 19 2.75 1.23 3.31
N PHE A 20 1.52 0.73 3.32
CA PHE A 20 0.95 -0.05 2.23
C PHE A 20 -0.28 0.65 1.62
N GLY A 21 -0.07 1.28 0.46
CA GLY A 21 -1.13 1.96 -0.28
C GLY A 21 -1.91 0.99 -1.18
N LEU A 22 -3.24 1.13 -1.21
CA LEU A 22 -4.12 0.24 -1.99
C LEU A 22 -5.43 0.92 -2.39
N SER A 23 -6.02 0.48 -3.50
CA SER A 23 -7.35 0.98 -3.92
C SER A 23 -8.50 0.42 -3.08
N ALA A 24 -8.37 -0.82 -2.59
CA ALA A 24 -9.35 -1.50 -1.74
C ALA A 24 -10.80 -1.48 -2.28
N ASP A 25 -11.01 -1.88 -3.54
CA ASP A 25 -12.32 -1.75 -4.19
C ASP A 25 -12.85 -3.07 -4.81
N PRO A 26 -13.22 -4.09 -4.00
CA PRO A 26 -13.03 -4.18 -2.55
C PRO A 26 -11.61 -4.68 -2.19
N PRO A 27 -11.19 -4.62 -0.92
CA PRO A 27 -10.00 -5.35 -0.47
C PRO A 27 -10.25 -6.87 -0.59
N THR A 28 -9.19 -7.67 -0.74
CA THR A 28 -9.27 -9.11 -1.03
C THR A 28 -8.63 -9.96 0.05
N GLY A 29 -9.09 -11.20 0.20
CA GLY A 29 -8.68 -12.17 1.19
C GLY A 29 -7.24 -12.68 1.02
N HIS A 30 -6.96 -13.87 1.57
CA HIS A 30 -5.59 -14.40 1.72
C HIS A 30 -4.79 -14.41 0.42
N GLY A 31 -5.46 -14.67 -0.71
CA GLY A 31 -4.83 -14.67 -2.03
C GLY A 31 -4.41 -13.30 -2.58
N GLY A 32 -4.71 -12.23 -1.86
CA GLY A 32 -4.43 -10.85 -2.27
C GLY A 32 -4.06 -9.97 -1.07
N HIS A 33 -4.79 -8.89 -0.86
CA HIS A 33 -4.40 -7.83 0.10
C HIS A 33 -4.18 -8.37 1.52
N LEU A 34 -5.01 -9.31 2.00
CA LEU A 34 -4.84 -9.93 3.32
C LEU A 34 -3.50 -10.64 3.45
N GLY A 35 -3.10 -11.44 2.45
CA GLY A 35 -1.81 -12.12 2.46
C GLY A 35 -0.63 -11.15 2.48
N ILE A 36 -0.73 -10.04 1.73
CA ILE A 36 0.31 -9.01 1.73
C ILE A 36 0.48 -8.37 3.12
N VAL A 37 -0.62 -7.92 3.71
CA VAL A 37 -0.59 -7.22 4.99
C VAL A 37 -0.18 -8.16 6.12
N ALA A 38 -0.65 -9.42 6.12
CA ALA A 38 -0.25 -10.43 7.09
C ALA A 38 1.26 -10.73 7.00
N HIS A 39 1.81 -10.84 5.78
CA HIS A 39 3.25 -11.03 5.57
C HIS A 39 4.06 -9.83 6.04
N LEU A 40 3.63 -8.60 5.72
CA LEU A 40 4.29 -7.40 6.24
C LEU A 40 4.28 -7.36 7.77
N ALA A 41 3.15 -7.70 8.40
CA ALA A 41 2.99 -7.65 9.85
C ALA A 41 3.85 -8.69 10.57
N SER A 42 4.16 -9.82 9.91
CA SER A 42 5.04 -10.86 10.46
C SER A 42 6.53 -10.52 10.36
N MET A 43 6.91 -9.50 9.57
CA MET A 43 8.30 -9.06 9.48
C MET A 43 8.72 -8.34 10.78
N GLU A 44 9.70 -8.89 11.51
CA GLU A 44 10.23 -8.32 12.77
C GLU A 44 10.88 -6.92 12.64
N MET A 45 11.01 -6.42 11.40
CA MET A 45 11.55 -5.10 11.12
C MET A 45 10.51 -3.97 11.24
N PHE A 46 9.21 -4.27 11.39
CA PHE A 46 8.18 -3.25 11.52
C PHE A 46 7.51 -3.30 12.89
N ASP A 47 7.35 -2.13 13.50
CA ASP A 47 6.56 -1.99 14.72
C ASP A 47 5.07 -1.73 14.39
N GLU A 48 4.76 -1.38 13.13
CA GLU A 48 3.41 -1.10 12.62
C GLU A 48 3.34 -1.27 11.10
N VAL A 49 2.24 -1.84 10.60
CA VAL A 49 1.87 -1.80 9.18
C VAL A 49 0.64 -0.89 9.03
N ARG A 50 0.81 0.19 8.28
CA ARG A 50 -0.23 1.18 8.04
C ARG A 50 -0.78 1.02 6.63
N VAL A 51 -1.99 0.50 6.56
CA VAL A 51 -2.79 0.32 5.35
C VAL A 51 -3.43 1.67 5.00
N ILE A 52 -3.22 2.16 3.79
CA ILE A 52 -3.68 3.49 3.35
C ILE A 52 -4.56 3.34 2.10
N PRO A 53 -5.89 3.18 2.29
CA PRO A 53 -6.82 3.17 1.17
C PRO A 53 -6.79 4.48 0.40
N VAL A 54 -6.76 4.40 -0.93
CA VAL A 54 -6.65 5.59 -1.76
C VAL A 54 -7.90 6.46 -1.62
N TYR A 55 -7.78 7.76 -1.37
CA TYR A 55 -8.91 8.68 -1.24
C TYR A 55 -9.44 9.12 -2.61
N ARG A 56 -8.59 9.77 -3.42
CA ARG A 56 -8.94 10.19 -4.78
C ARG A 56 -7.95 9.64 -5.79
N HIS A 57 -8.42 8.77 -6.66
CA HIS A 57 -7.57 8.16 -7.68
C HIS A 57 -6.93 9.23 -8.58
N MET A 58 -5.60 9.12 -8.81
CA MET A 58 -4.87 10.05 -9.69
C MET A 58 -5.43 10.07 -11.11
N PHE A 59 -5.76 8.90 -11.69
CA PHE A 59 -6.42 8.79 -12.98
C PHE A 59 -7.87 9.27 -12.94
N ALA A 60 -8.16 10.33 -13.70
CA ALA A 60 -9.51 10.88 -13.83
C ALA A 60 -10.55 9.83 -14.26
N SER A 61 -10.16 8.90 -15.14
CA SER A 61 -11.04 7.83 -15.66
C SER A 61 -11.55 6.85 -14.61
N LYS A 62 -10.93 6.80 -13.41
CA LYS A 62 -11.32 5.96 -12.29
C LYS A 62 -12.05 6.72 -11.18
N ARG A 63 -12.07 8.05 -11.23
CA ARG A 63 -12.78 8.87 -10.23
C ARG A 63 -14.29 8.62 -10.32
N GLY A 64 -14.94 8.49 -9.17
CA GLY A 64 -16.38 8.22 -9.09
C GLY A 64 -16.82 6.83 -9.51
N LYS A 65 -15.90 5.95 -9.96
CA LYS A 65 -16.23 4.56 -10.35
C LYS A 65 -15.95 3.53 -9.26
N GLN A 66 -15.24 3.94 -8.21
CA GLN A 66 -14.94 3.09 -7.07
C GLN A 66 -16.06 3.18 -6.04
N ALA A 67 -16.16 2.18 -5.17
CA ALA A 67 -16.99 2.28 -3.99
C ALA A 67 -16.64 3.55 -3.17
N PRO A 68 -17.64 4.13 -2.46
CA PRO A 68 -17.41 5.28 -1.59
C PRO A 68 -16.21 5.05 -0.66
N PHE A 69 -15.39 6.09 -0.45
CA PHE A 69 -14.17 5.98 0.34
C PHE A 69 -14.41 5.35 1.72
N GLN A 70 -15.47 5.79 2.41
CA GLN A 70 -15.82 5.26 3.73
C GLN A 70 -16.20 3.78 3.70
N SER A 71 -16.89 3.31 2.65
CA SER A 71 -17.14 1.87 2.48
C SER A 71 -15.84 1.09 2.31
N ARG A 72 -14.86 1.63 1.58
CA ARG A 72 -13.55 0.98 1.38
C ARG A 72 -12.73 0.95 2.68
N ILE A 73 -12.76 2.02 3.46
CA ILE A 73 -12.17 2.07 4.81
C ILE A 73 -12.80 0.99 5.70
N GLN A 74 -14.12 0.93 5.78
CA GLN A 74 -14.84 -0.06 6.58
C GLN A 74 -14.51 -1.49 6.17
N MET A 75 -14.48 -1.79 4.86
CA MET A 75 -14.10 -3.12 4.38
C MET A 75 -12.65 -3.46 4.73
N CYS A 76 -11.71 -2.51 4.65
CA CYS A 76 -10.34 -2.73 5.11
C CYS A 76 -10.29 -3.00 6.61
N GLN A 77 -11.02 -2.25 7.42
CA GLN A 77 -11.07 -2.45 8.87
C GLN A 77 -11.60 -3.85 9.20
N LEU A 78 -12.68 -4.30 8.54
CA LEU A 78 -13.21 -5.65 8.69
C LEU A 78 -12.19 -6.72 8.29
N LEU A 79 -11.48 -6.52 7.18
CA LEU A 79 -10.50 -7.49 6.67
C LEU A 79 -9.28 -7.65 7.57
N PHE A 80 -8.77 -6.55 8.14
CA PHE A 80 -7.49 -6.54 8.85
C PHE A 80 -7.61 -6.52 10.38
N LYS A 81 -8.84 -6.57 10.94
CA LYS A 81 -9.10 -6.42 12.39
C LYS A 81 -8.31 -7.39 13.28
N ASP A 82 -8.03 -8.59 12.79
CA ASP A 82 -7.42 -9.67 13.58
C ASP A 82 -5.90 -9.77 13.38
N ILE A 83 -5.30 -8.88 12.58
CA ILE A 83 -3.86 -8.84 12.39
C ILE A 83 -3.26 -7.88 13.43
N PRO A 84 -2.34 -8.34 14.29
CA PRO A 84 -1.67 -7.44 15.22
C PRO A 84 -0.93 -6.34 14.47
N ASN A 85 -0.65 -5.22 15.15
CA ASN A 85 0.18 -4.12 14.64
C ASN A 85 -0.22 -3.55 13.26
N VAL A 86 -1.45 -3.81 12.78
CA VAL A 86 -2.00 -3.23 11.55
C VAL A 86 -2.97 -2.10 11.87
N ILE A 87 -2.84 -0.98 11.16
CA ILE A 87 -3.74 0.16 11.24
C ILE A 87 -4.26 0.51 9.85
N VAL A 88 -5.57 0.63 9.71
CA VAL A 88 -6.20 1.23 8.52
C VAL A 88 -6.31 2.73 8.73
N SER A 89 -5.65 3.50 7.86
CA SER A 89 -5.47 4.94 8.02
C SER A 89 -6.23 5.74 6.97
N GLU A 90 -6.87 6.83 7.40
CA GLU A 90 -7.47 7.83 6.51
C GLU A 90 -6.47 8.93 6.08
N ALA A 91 -5.16 8.71 6.26
CA ALA A 91 -4.15 9.74 6.05
C ALA A 91 -4.20 10.38 4.65
N GLU A 92 -4.59 9.65 3.59
CA GLU A 92 -4.74 10.26 2.27
C GLU A 92 -5.90 11.27 2.20
N ARG A 93 -7.05 10.97 2.85
CA ARG A 93 -8.17 11.92 2.95
C ARG A 93 -7.74 13.17 3.71
N ILE A 94 -7.08 12.98 4.85
CA ILE A 94 -6.59 14.09 5.69
C ILE A 94 -5.59 14.95 4.91
N CYS A 95 -4.66 14.32 4.17
CA CYS A 95 -3.71 15.03 3.32
C CYS A 95 -4.41 15.84 2.23
N PHE A 96 -5.40 15.25 1.56
CA PHE A 96 -6.23 15.96 0.58
C PHE A 96 -6.94 17.16 1.20
N GLU A 97 -7.59 16.99 2.35
CA GLU A 97 -8.31 18.06 3.04
C GLU A 97 -7.39 19.21 3.44
N ARG A 98 -6.17 18.93 3.93
CA ARG A 98 -5.19 19.98 4.24
C ARG A 98 -4.72 20.73 3.00
N VAL A 99 -4.46 20.03 1.90
CA VAL A 99 -4.02 20.66 0.65
C VAL A 99 -5.15 21.46 -0.01
N SER A 100 -6.40 21.09 0.26
CA SER A 100 -7.59 21.73 -0.30
C SER A 100 -8.26 22.73 0.63
N ASP A 101 -7.69 22.96 1.82
CA ASP A 101 -8.25 23.89 2.79
C ASP A 101 -8.28 25.31 2.22
N GLY A 102 -9.39 26.02 2.45
CA GLY A 102 -9.63 27.35 1.90
C GLY A 102 -9.91 27.44 0.39
N LEU A 103 -9.92 26.32 -0.35
CA LEU A 103 -10.32 26.30 -1.76
C LEU A 103 -11.85 26.16 -1.90
N ASP A 104 -12.41 26.73 -2.97
CA ASP A 104 -13.79 26.42 -3.39
C ASP A 104 -13.87 25.06 -4.10
N GLU A 105 -15.08 24.58 -4.34
CA GLU A 105 -15.31 23.24 -4.93
C GLU A 105 -14.73 23.09 -6.34
N GLU A 106 -14.74 24.14 -7.16
CA GLU A 106 -14.16 24.11 -8.51
C GLU A 106 -12.65 23.90 -8.44
N HIS A 107 -11.97 24.64 -7.56
CA HIS A 107 -10.53 24.51 -7.36
C HIS A 107 -10.17 23.17 -6.69
N LYS A 108 -11.01 22.63 -5.80
CA LYS A 108 -10.81 21.30 -5.19
C LYS A 108 -10.78 20.18 -6.22
N GLU A 109 -11.48 20.28 -7.33
CA GLU A 109 -11.43 19.27 -8.39
C GLU A 109 -10.07 19.21 -9.11
N SER A 110 -9.37 20.33 -9.16
CA SER A 110 -8.04 20.45 -9.75
C SER A 110 -6.92 19.89 -8.86
N VAL A 111 -7.13 19.85 -7.54
CA VAL A 111 -6.14 19.39 -6.57
C VAL A 111 -5.67 17.97 -6.90
N ARG A 112 -4.35 17.79 -6.85
CA ARG A 112 -3.69 16.49 -6.95
C ARG A 112 -2.85 16.34 -5.69
N VAL A 113 -3.03 15.21 -5.01
CA VAL A 113 -2.17 14.78 -3.90
C VAL A 113 -1.46 13.52 -4.35
N GLY A 114 -0.15 13.50 -4.22
CA GLY A 114 0.69 12.35 -4.50
C GLY A 114 1.34 11.82 -3.23
N THR A 115 1.99 10.67 -3.34
CA THR A 115 2.69 10.03 -2.22
C THR A 115 3.72 10.94 -1.54
N ALA A 116 4.39 11.83 -2.29
CA ALA A 116 5.32 12.80 -1.72
C ALA A 116 4.65 13.78 -0.74
N ASP A 117 3.44 14.24 -1.06
CA ASP A 117 2.68 15.17 -0.22
C ASP A 117 2.21 14.46 1.07
N LEU A 118 1.76 13.20 0.93
CA LEU A 118 1.40 12.34 2.05
C LEU A 118 2.58 12.06 2.98
N LEU A 119 3.74 11.70 2.44
CA LEU A 119 4.96 11.46 3.22
C LEU A 119 5.42 12.73 3.93
N THR A 120 5.38 13.88 3.25
CA THR A 120 5.73 15.18 3.86
C THR A 120 4.83 15.45 5.07
N MET A 121 3.53 15.24 4.93
CA MET A 121 2.57 15.39 6.03
C MET A 121 2.87 14.44 7.19
N LEU A 122 3.03 13.14 6.92
CA LEU A 122 3.27 12.13 7.94
C LEU A 122 4.58 12.35 8.70
N ILE A 123 5.67 12.70 8.00
CA ILE A 123 6.98 12.98 8.63
C ILE A 123 6.91 14.23 9.50
N THR A 124 6.15 15.24 9.08
CA THR A 124 5.95 16.48 9.85
C THR A 124 5.13 16.21 11.11
N ASP A 125 4.04 15.46 10.97
CA ASP A 125 3.11 15.19 12.07
C ASP A 125 3.67 14.15 13.07
N GLU A 126 4.46 13.20 12.59
CA GLU A 126 4.97 12.06 13.36
C GLU A 126 6.51 11.92 13.26
N PRO A 127 7.29 12.91 13.73
CA PRO A 127 8.75 12.97 13.51
C PRO A 127 9.56 11.85 14.19
N ASN A 128 8.92 11.09 15.09
CA ASN A 128 9.52 9.95 15.78
C ASN A 128 9.31 8.62 15.05
N LEU A 129 8.70 8.65 13.86
CA LEU A 129 8.49 7.49 13.01
C LEU A 129 9.53 7.44 11.88
N GLU A 130 9.84 6.22 11.46
CA GLU A 130 10.58 5.92 10.24
C GLU A 130 9.64 5.18 9.29
N PHE A 131 9.46 5.72 8.09
CA PHE A 131 8.55 5.14 7.10
C PHE A 131 9.31 4.30 6.07
N THR A 132 8.75 3.14 5.77
CA THR A 132 9.14 2.24 4.68
C THR A 132 7.97 2.08 3.72
N LEU A 133 8.18 2.23 2.42
CA LEU A 133 7.12 2.00 1.43
C LEU A 133 7.05 0.53 1.01
N ALA A 134 5.85 -0.04 1.02
CA ALA A 134 5.58 -1.37 0.50
C ALA A 134 4.84 -1.29 -0.83
N LEU A 135 5.44 -1.84 -1.90
CA LEU A 135 5.02 -1.66 -3.29
C LEU A 135 4.97 -2.99 -4.05
N GLY A 136 4.00 -3.15 -4.94
CA GLY A 136 4.07 -4.20 -5.97
C GLY A 136 5.16 -3.90 -6.98
N ALA A 137 5.70 -4.94 -7.64
CA ALA A 137 6.77 -4.80 -8.62
C ALA A 137 6.50 -3.74 -9.72
N ASP A 138 5.29 -3.72 -10.27
CA ASP A 138 4.83 -2.73 -11.25
C ASP A 138 4.88 -1.30 -10.70
N THR A 139 4.33 -1.09 -9.51
CA THR A 139 4.32 0.23 -8.86
C THR A 139 5.71 0.71 -8.47
N PHE A 140 6.60 -0.21 -8.09
CA PHE A 140 8.01 0.08 -7.81
C PHE A 140 8.76 0.52 -9.07
N ILE A 141 8.59 -0.21 -10.18
CA ILE A 141 9.19 0.16 -11.48
C ILE A 141 8.72 1.56 -11.90
N ASP A 142 7.43 1.85 -11.78
CA ASP A 142 6.85 3.16 -12.11
C ASP A 142 7.44 4.30 -11.27
N LEU A 143 7.67 4.07 -9.97
CA LEU A 143 8.31 5.03 -9.07
C LEU A 143 9.76 5.29 -9.48
N VAL A 144 10.56 4.24 -9.70
CA VAL A 144 11.99 4.35 -10.07
C VAL A 144 12.20 4.98 -11.44
N ASN A 145 11.22 4.83 -12.33
CA ASN A 145 11.21 5.44 -13.66
C ASN A 145 10.61 6.86 -13.68
N GLY A 146 10.31 7.45 -12.53
CA GLY A 146 9.91 8.85 -12.45
C GLY A 146 8.46 9.12 -12.84
N LYS A 147 7.62 8.09 -12.97
CA LYS A 147 6.22 8.26 -13.40
C LYS A 147 5.32 8.83 -12.30
N TRP A 148 5.76 8.79 -11.04
CA TRP A 148 5.02 9.36 -9.93
C TRP A 148 5.32 10.86 -9.81
N ARG A 149 4.33 11.63 -9.37
CA ARG A 149 4.54 13.04 -9.03
C ARG A 149 5.60 13.14 -7.93
N ARG A 150 6.66 13.92 -8.19
CA ARG A 150 7.79 14.10 -7.26
C ARG A 150 8.42 12.76 -6.85
N SER A 151 8.64 11.87 -7.82
CA SER A 151 9.19 10.52 -7.58
C SER A 151 10.49 10.53 -6.77
N GLU A 152 11.40 11.47 -7.04
CA GLU A 152 12.66 11.57 -6.31
C GLU A 152 12.43 11.94 -4.84
N ASP A 153 11.55 12.91 -4.56
CA ASP A 153 11.17 13.28 -3.19
C ASP A 153 10.60 12.07 -2.43
N VAL A 154 9.77 11.24 -3.08
CA VAL A 154 9.26 10.01 -2.45
C VAL A 154 10.40 9.12 -1.99
N LEU A 155 11.39 8.87 -2.86
CA LEU A 155 12.55 8.03 -2.54
C LEU A 155 13.39 8.62 -1.40
N GLN A 156 13.62 9.94 -1.42
CA GLN A 156 14.41 10.64 -0.41
C GLN A 156 13.69 10.71 0.94
N LEU A 157 12.38 10.98 0.97
CA LEU A 157 11.59 11.09 2.20
C LEU A 157 11.52 9.76 2.97
N VAL A 158 11.60 8.62 2.27
CA VAL A 158 11.69 7.30 2.92
C VAL A 158 13.12 6.80 3.04
N GLU A 159 14.13 7.60 2.71
CA GLU A 159 15.55 7.23 2.75
C GLU A 159 15.84 5.92 1.99
N TYR A 160 15.15 5.72 0.86
CA TYR A 160 15.21 4.51 0.04
C TYR A 160 14.85 3.21 0.79
N ARG A 161 14.08 3.30 1.90
CA ARG A 161 13.50 2.15 2.61
C ARG A 161 12.26 1.65 1.84
N ILE A 162 12.40 0.55 1.12
CA ILE A 162 11.34 0.01 0.25
C ILE A 162 11.25 -1.51 0.39
N VAL A 163 10.04 -2.02 0.53
CA VAL A 163 9.71 -3.44 0.35
C VAL A 163 9.02 -3.60 -1.01
N VAL A 164 9.54 -4.48 -1.85
CA VAL A 164 8.98 -4.78 -3.18
C VAL A 164 8.40 -6.19 -3.19
N PHE A 165 7.11 -6.30 -3.47
CA PHE A 165 6.41 -7.57 -3.62
C PHE A 165 6.42 -8.03 -5.07
N ARG A 166 6.79 -9.30 -5.24
CA ARG A 166 6.66 -9.99 -6.51
C ARG A 166 5.61 -11.08 -6.40
N ARG A 167 4.91 -11.33 -7.50
CA ARG A 167 4.11 -12.54 -7.65
C ARG A 167 5.05 -13.74 -7.76
N LEU A 168 4.66 -14.86 -7.17
CA LEU A 168 5.37 -16.12 -7.37
C LEU A 168 5.20 -16.54 -8.82
N VAL A 169 6.31 -16.90 -9.43
CA VAL A 169 6.37 -17.46 -10.78
C VAL A 169 7.08 -18.78 -10.64
N GLU A 170 6.41 -19.89 -10.93
CA GLU A 170 7.10 -21.17 -11.11
C GLU A 170 7.96 -21.04 -12.36
N GLU A 171 9.28 -21.24 -12.25
CA GLU A 171 10.24 -20.98 -13.34
C GLU A 171 9.88 -21.72 -14.63
N ASP A 172 9.29 -22.92 -14.52
CA ASP A 172 8.86 -23.73 -15.66
C ASP A 172 7.56 -23.25 -16.33
N ASN A 173 6.80 -22.36 -15.68
CA ASN A 173 5.51 -21.83 -16.15
C ASN A 173 5.48 -20.30 -16.28
N ALA A 174 6.64 -19.64 -16.18
CA ALA A 174 6.75 -18.20 -16.23
C ALA A 174 6.31 -17.64 -17.59
N SER A 175 5.36 -16.72 -17.59
CA SER A 175 5.05 -15.97 -18.81
C SER A 175 6.23 -15.06 -19.18
N SER A 176 6.38 -14.77 -20.47
CA SER A 176 7.41 -13.84 -20.96
C SER A 176 7.32 -12.45 -20.32
N GLU A 177 6.13 -12.04 -19.89
CA GLU A 177 5.88 -10.76 -19.24
C GLU A 177 6.34 -10.76 -17.76
N GLU A 178 6.20 -11.87 -17.06
CA GLU A 178 6.67 -12.03 -15.68
C GLU A 178 8.20 -12.06 -15.60
N LEU A 179 8.86 -12.73 -16.56
CA LEU A 179 10.32 -12.72 -16.67
C LEU A 179 10.87 -11.32 -16.94
N LYS A 180 10.22 -10.55 -17.84
CA LYS A 180 10.59 -9.14 -18.07
C LYS A 180 10.44 -8.29 -16.81
N GLN A 181 9.31 -8.40 -16.10
CA GLN A 181 9.11 -7.64 -14.86
C GLN A 181 10.17 -8.01 -13.81
N HIS A 182 10.57 -9.28 -13.77
CA HIS A 182 11.65 -9.71 -12.90
C HIS A 182 12.98 -9.02 -13.25
N ASP A 183 13.36 -8.95 -14.51
CA ASP A 183 14.60 -8.30 -14.92
C ASP A 183 14.54 -6.78 -14.73
N GLU A 184 13.40 -6.14 -15.00
CA GLU A 184 13.19 -4.70 -14.77
C GLU A 184 13.31 -4.31 -13.29
N VAL A 185 12.77 -5.12 -12.37
CA VAL A 185 12.94 -4.86 -10.93
C VAL A 185 14.42 -4.97 -10.53
N LYS A 186 15.16 -5.94 -11.07
CA LYS A 186 16.61 -6.07 -10.80
C LYS A 186 17.38 -4.84 -11.31
N GLU A 187 17.07 -4.37 -12.51
CA GLU A 187 17.66 -3.16 -13.08
C GLU A 187 17.35 -1.92 -12.23
N CYS A 188 16.09 -1.76 -11.79
CA CYS A 188 15.68 -0.67 -10.92
C CYS A 188 16.43 -0.67 -9.58
N ILE A 189 16.63 -1.84 -8.98
CA ILE A 189 17.41 -1.98 -7.74
C ILE A 189 18.86 -1.57 -7.97
N ALA A 190 19.50 -2.08 -9.03
CA ALA A 190 20.87 -1.72 -9.37
C ALA A 190 21.03 -0.20 -9.58
N LYS A 191 20.07 0.41 -10.30
CA LYS A 191 20.01 1.86 -10.52
C LYS A 191 19.89 2.65 -9.22
N LEU A 192 19.04 2.21 -8.27
CA LEU A 192 18.91 2.87 -6.97
C LEU A 192 20.18 2.69 -6.12
N GLN A 193 20.77 1.50 -6.10
CA GLN A 193 21.97 1.21 -5.34
C GLN A 193 23.15 2.10 -5.76
N GLN A 194 23.35 2.28 -7.08
CA GLN A 194 24.37 3.18 -7.62
C GLN A 194 24.19 4.65 -7.17
N ARG A 195 22.94 5.10 -6.98
CA ARG A 195 22.65 6.47 -6.50
C ARG A 195 22.93 6.59 -5.01
N VAL A 196 22.56 5.57 -4.25
CA VAL A 196 22.65 5.52 -2.78
C VAL A 196 24.08 5.40 -2.28
N ASP A 197 24.94 4.64 -2.96
CA ASP A 197 26.34 4.45 -2.58
C ASP A 197 27.12 5.78 -2.52
N SER A 198 26.52 6.87 -3.04
CA SER A 198 27.05 8.24 -2.96
C SER A 198 26.47 9.11 -1.82
N ILE A 199 25.43 8.67 -1.08
CA ILE A 199 24.61 9.57 -0.23
C ILE A 199 24.40 9.07 1.22
N THR A 200 24.10 7.78 1.49
CA THR A 200 23.72 7.33 2.85
C THR A 200 23.99 5.85 3.16
N ALA A 201 24.26 5.52 4.43
CA ALA A 201 24.58 4.16 4.90
C ALA A 201 23.36 3.26 5.26
N THR A 202 22.12 3.74 5.12
CA THR A 202 20.92 3.10 5.70
C THR A 202 19.87 2.61 4.70
N THR A 203 20.18 2.58 3.40
CA THR A 203 19.23 2.08 2.40
C THR A 203 18.94 0.60 2.58
N THR A 204 17.65 0.28 2.54
CA THR A 204 17.14 -1.10 2.63
C THR A 204 16.05 -1.29 1.59
N ILE A 205 16.43 -1.84 0.43
CA ILE A 205 15.48 -2.33 -0.56
C ILE A 205 15.36 -3.83 -0.38
N THR A 206 14.21 -4.29 0.10
CA THR A 206 13.93 -5.70 0.34
C THR A 206 12.96 -6.20 -0.73
N VAL A 207 13.39 -7.16 -1.53
CA VAL A 207 12.49 -7.87 -2.45
C VAL A 207 11.97 -9.10 -1.72
N THR A 208 10.66 -9.25 -1.67
CA THR A 208 10.02 -10.41 -1.05
C THR A 208 8.96 -10.99 -1.98
N GLN A 209 8.80 -12.30 -1.88
CA GLN A 209 7.73 -13.02 -2.54
C GLN A 209 6.62 -13.27 -1.53
N ILE A 210 5.38 -13.10 -1.97
CA ILE A 210 4.23 -13.38 -1.12
C ILE A 210 3.74 -14.77 -1.50
N PRO A 211 3.86 -15.77 -0.61
CA PRO A 211 3.47 -17.15 -0.90
C PRO A 211 2.00 -17.26 -1.32
N SER A 212 1.17 -16.37 -0.77
CA SER A 212 -0.28 -16.36 -0.92
C SER A 212 -0.76 -15.77 -2.26
N ALA A 213 0.08 -15.13 -3.07
CA ALA A 213 -0.37 -14.45 -4.30
C ALA A 213 -0.58 -15.41 -5.50
N THR A 214 -0.99 -16.65 -5.22
CA THR A 214 -1.22 -17.72 -6.19
C THR A 214 -2.68 -18.17 -6.08
N LYS A 215 -3.19 -18.77 -7.16
CA LYS A 215 -4.60 -19.11 -7.38
C LYS A 215 -5.28 -19.67 -6.12
N SER A 216 -6.56 -19.35 -5.94
CA SER A 216 -7.37 -19.94 -4.87
C SER A 216 -7.46 -21.46 -5.02
N ASP A 217 -8.00 -22.17 -4.01
CA ASP A 217 -8.04 -23.65 -4.00
C ASP A 217 -8.82 -24.22 -5.19
N ILE A 218 -9.75 -23.42 -5.76
CA ILE A 218 -10.54 -23.75 -6.95
C ILE A 218 -9.95 -23.17 -8.26
N GLY A 219 -8.71 -22.68 -8.23
CA GLY A 219 -8.00 -22.17 -9.40
C GLY A 219 -8.35 -20.73 -9.81
N VAL A 220 -9.08 -19.97 -8.98
CA VAL A 220 -9.52 -18.60 -9.31
C VAL A 220 -8.44 -17.58 -8.94
N SER A 221 -8.23 -16.61 -9.83
CA SER A 221 -7.34 -15.47 -9.56
C SER A 221 -7.99 -14.52 -8.54
N VAL A 222 -7.35 -14.34 -7.39
CA VAL A 222 -7.83 -13.43 -6.34
C VAL A 222 -7.54 -11.98 -6.74
N SER A 223 -8.58 -11.26 -7.15
CA SER A 223 -8.47 -9.84 -7.50
C SER A 223 -9.76 -9.07 -7.20
N SER A 224 -9.64 -7.78 -6.91
CA SER A 224 -10.81 -6.91 -6.72
C SER A 224 -11.71 -6.88 -7.97
N SER A 225 -11.11 -6.94 -9.17
CA SER A 225 -11.89 -6.99 -10.43
C SER A 225 -12.73 -8.25 -10.55
N ALA A 226 -12.21 -9.41 -10.14
CA ALA A 226 -12.99 -10.65 -10.10
C ALA A 226 -14.15 -10.53 -9.10
N ALA A 227 -13.89 -10.02 -7.88
CA ALA A 227 -14.93 -9.79 -6.88
C ALA A 227 -16.06 -8.86 -7.36
N ARG A 228 -15.73 -7.79 -8.09
CA ARG A 228 -16.74 -6.84 -8.59
C ARG A 228 -17.67 -7.40 -9.66
N ASN A 229 -17.21 -8.42 -10.41
CA ASN A 229 -17.86 -8.88 -11.63
C ASN A 229 -18.65 -10.19 -11.48
N THR A 230 -18.60 -10.83 -10.30
CA THR A 230 -19.29 -12.10 -10.05
C THR A 230 -20.34 -11.97 -8.95
N THR A 231 -21.39 -12.78 -9.05
CA THR A 231 -22.36 -13.06 -7.97
C THR A 231 -22.25 -14.50 -7.47
N ASP A 232 -21.31 -15.28 -8.03
CA ASP A 232 -21.07 -16.65 -7.62
C ASP A 232 -20.51 -16.69 -6.21
N GLU A 233 -21.32 -17.24 -5.31
CA GLU A 233 -21.05 -17.36 -3.89
C GLU A 233 -19.76 -18.09 -3.58
N THR A 234 -19.50 -19.18 -4.31
CA THR A 234 -18.32 -20.02 -4.12
C THR A 234 -17.09 -19.23 -4.50
N VAL A 235 -17.14 -18.54 -5.65
CA VAL A 235 -16.04 -17.68 -6.12
C VAL A 235 -15.78 -16.51 -5.17
N LEU A 236 -16.82 -15.88 -4.65
CA LEU A 236 -16.68 -14.74 -3.74
C LEU A 236 -16.06 -15.12 -2.40
N ARG A 237 -16.40 -16.30 -1.85
CA ARG A 237 -15.82 -16.82 -0.61
C ARG A 237 -14.32 -17.14 -0.71
N GLU A 238 -13.84 -17.40 -1.93
CA GLU A 238 -12.41 -17.61 -2.20
C GLU A 238 -11.65 -16.28 -2.33
N ILE A 239 -12.31 -15.23 -2.83
CA ILE A 239 -11.68 -13.93 -3.11
C ILE A 239 -11.75 -13.00 -1.89
N LEU A 240 -12.78 -13.10 -1.05
CA LEU A 240 -13.10 -12.18 0.04
C LEU A 240 -13.19 -12.91 1.38
N SER A 241 -12.92 -12.20 2.49
CA SER A 241 -13.29 -12.71 3.80
C SER A 241 -14.81 -12.69 3.99
N ALA A 242 -15.32 -13.52 4.89
CA ALA A 242 -16.75 -13.58 5.22
C ALA A 242 -17.31 -12.19 5.60
N ASP A 243 -16.63 -11.48 6.51
CA ASP A 243 -17.07 -10.16 6.98
C ASP A 243 -17.15 -9.11 5.85
N VAL A 244 -16.19 -9.12 4.92
CA VAL A 244 -16.19 -8.19 3.77
C VAL A 244 -17.31 -8.54 2.80
N LEU A 245 -17.53 -9.83 2.56
CA LEU A 245 -18.59 -10.31 1.69
C LEU A 245 -19.98 -9.98 2.25
N ASP A 246 -20.18 -10.18 3.55
CA ASP A 246 -21.43 -9.83 4.23
C ASP A 246 -21.68 -8.32 4.17
N TYR A 247 -20.65 -7.50 4.44
CA TYR A 247 -20.75 -6.04 4.29
C TYR A 247 -21.17 -5.63 2.86
N ILE A 248 -20.57 -6.24 1.84
CA ILE A 248 -20.89 -5.97 0.43
C ILE A 248 -22.35 -6.29 0.12
N ARG A 249 -22.89 -7.40 0.65
CA ARG A 249 -24.29 -7.79 0.46
C ARG A 249 -25.25 -6.85 1.14
N GLU A 250 -25.02 -6.57 2.43
CA GLU A 250 -25.88 -5.69 3.23
C GLU A 250 -25.99 -4.31 2.61
N ARG A 251 -24.89 -3.82 2.01
CA ARG A 251 -24.83 -2.52 1.34
C ARG A 251 -25.16 -2.58 -0.15
N LYS A 252 -25.56 -3.75 -0.68
CA LYS A 252 -25.86 -3.98 -2.10
C LYS A 252 -24.81 -3.41 -3.06
N MET A 253 -23.53 -3.69 -2.78
CA MET A 253 -22.41 -3.14 -3.55
C MET A 253 -22.06 -4.03 -4.75
N TYR A 254 -21.42 -3.43 -5.76
CA TYR A 254 -20.88 -4.14 -6.94
C TYR A 254 -21.93 -4.94 -7.71
N ALA A 255 -21.67 -6.23 -7.95
CA ALA A 255 -22.57 -7.13 -8.66
C ALA A 255 -23.91 -7.36 -7.94
N PHE A 256 -24.03 -6.97 -6.66
CA PHE A 256 -25.26 -7.02 -5.88
C PHE A 256 -26.08 -5.72 -5.93
N SER A 257 -25.62 -4.70 -6.67
CA SER A 257 -26.38 -3.46 -6.81
C SER A 257 -27.60 -3.64 -7.72
N ASP A 258 -28.73 -3.05 -7.33
CA ASP A 258 -29.99 -3.10 -8.08
C ASP A 258 -29.93 -2.27 -9.38
N PHE A 259 -28.85 -1.49 -9.58
CA PHE A 259 -28.64 -0.58 -10.70
C PHE A 259 -27.52 -1.11 -11.61
N ARG A 260 -27.87 -1.94 -12.59
CA ARG A 260 -27.02 -2.22 -13.76
C ARG A 260 -27.58 -1.54 -15.00
#